data_AF-A0A316GEN0-F1
#
_entry.id   AF-A0A316GEN0-F1
#
_cell.length_a   1.000
_cell.length_b   1.000
_cell.length_c   1.000
_cell.angle_alpha   90.00
_cell.angle_beta   90.00
_cell.angle_gamma   90.00
#
_symmetry.space_group_name_H-M   'P 1'
#
loop_
_entity.id
_entity.type
_entity.pdbx_description
1 polymer ?
#
loop_
_entity_poly.entity_id
_entity_poly.type
_entity_poly.pdbx_seq_one_letter_code
_entity_poly.pdbx_strand_id
1 'polypeptide(L)'
;MPRTVILCAACAVRVVPPRRAMPEHEVTCPSCKATDSLARVLSDARSHATHLAKREYDRRMAEAGRELTYRTPTRVPERSLRWITGTLP
;
A
#
# COMPACT_ATOMS: atom_id res chain seq x y z
N MET A 1 -3.56 -3.48 -20.37
CA MET A 1 -4.35 -3.55 -19.13
C MET A 1 -3.38 -3.46 -17.97
N PRO A 2 -3.53 -2.50 -17.05
CA PRO A 2 -2.60 -2.34 -15.94
C PRO A 2 -2.58 -3.61 -15.09
N ARG A 3 -1.39 -4.17 -14.88
CA ARG A 3 -1.21 -5.36 -14.04
C ARG A 3 -0.82 -4.90 -12.64
N THR A 4 -1.65 -5.21 -11.65
CA THR A 4 -1.31 -5.02 -10.24
C THR A 4 -0.12 -5.91 -9.89
N VAL A 5 0.91 -5.31 -9.32
CA VAL A 5 2.11 -5.97 -8.82
C VAL A 5 2.09 -5.91 -7.31
N ILE A 6 2.37 -7.03 -6.66
CA ILE A 6 2.52 -7.11 -5.21
C ILE A 6 3.95 -7.57 -4.90
N LEU A 7 4.60 -6.93 -3.95
CA LEU A 7 5.94 -7.26 -3.48
C LEU A 7 5.90 -7.46 -1.97
N CYS A 8 6.61 -8.48 -1.48
CA CYS A 8 6.89 -8.59 -0.05
C CYS A 8 8.07 -7.67 0.29
N ALA A 9 7.86 -6.66 1.12
CA ALA A 9 8.91 -5.70 1.49
C ALA A 9 10.05 -6.33 2.30
N ALA A 10 9.75 -7.36 3.08
CA ALA A 10 10.76 -8.05 3.89
C ALA A 10 11.76 -8.85 3.04
N CYS A 11 11.30 -9.43 1.92
CA CYS A 11 12.12 -10.29 1.07
C CYS A 11 12.46 -9.68 -0.29
N ALA A 12 11.87 -8.52 -0.62
CA ALA A 12 11.89 -7.90 -1.95
C ALA A 12 11.42 -8.84 -3.09
N VAL A 13 10.64 -9.88 -2.78
CA VAL A 13 10.17 -10.86 -3.77
C VAL A 13 8.80 -10.47 -4.30
N ARG A 14 8.61 -10.58 -5.62
CA ARG A 14 7.34 -10.38 -6.31
C ARG A 14 6.39 -11.54 -6.04
N VAL A 15 5.19 -11.20 -5.61
CA VAL A 15 4.07 -12.12 -5.51
C VAL A 15 3.15 -11.87 -6.70
N VAL A 16 2.89 -12.91 -7.47
CA VAL A 16 2.01 -12.86 -8.63
C VAL A 16 0.60 -13.19 -8.14
N PRO A 17 -0.34 -12.22 -8.11
CA PRO A 17 -1.72 -12.53 -7.77
C PRO A 17 -2.35 -13.39 -8.88
N PRO A 18 -3.35 -14.23 -8.56
CA PRO A 18 -4.09 -15.00 -9.56
C PRO A 18 -4.72 -14.08 -10.62
N ARG A 19 -4.84 -14.55 -11.87
CA ARG A 19 -5.36 -13.76 -13.01
C ARG A 19 -6.73 -13.11 -12.74
N ARG A 20 -7.55 -13.76 -11.91
CA ARG A 20 -8.78 -13.18 -11.33
C ARG A 20 -8.55 -13.08 -9.83
N ALA A 21 -8.10 -11.92 -9.38
CA ALA A 21 -7.80 -11.70 -7.97
C ALA A 21 -9.08 -11.18 -7.28
N MET A 22 -9.74 -12.06 -6.50
CA MET A 22 -10.87 -11.71 -5.66
C MET A 22 -10.39 -11.22 -4.28
N PRO A 23 -11.13 -10.33 -3.59
CA PRO A 23 -10.73 -9.79 -2.28
C PRO A 23 -10.38 -10.85 -1.23
N GLU A 24 -11.05 -12.00 -1.26
CA GLU A 24 -10.89 -13.14 -0.38
C GLU A 24 -9.64 -13.99 -0.67
N HIS A 25 -8.98 -13.80 -1.82
CA HIS A 25 -7.78 -14.57 -2.13
C HIS A 25 -6.63 -14.19 -1.21
N GLU A 26 -5.86 -15.20 -0.82
CA GLU A 26 -4.66 -15.00 -0.03
C GLU A 26 -3.46 -14.65 -0.91
N VAL A 27 -2.60 -13.81 -0.35
CA VAL A 27 -1.31 -13.41 -0.91
C VAL A 27 -0.24 -13.98 0.00
N THR A 28 0.50 -14.97 -0.51
CA THR A 28 1.59 -15.62 0.24
C THR A 28 2.95 -15.27 -0.38
N CYS A 29 3.89 -14.85 0.46
CA CYS A 29 5.27 -14.64 0.04
C CYS A 29 5.95 -16.00 -0.16
N PRO A 30 6.52 -16.29 -1.34
CA PRO A 30 7.14 -17.59 -1.60
C PRO A 30 8.40 -17.82 -0.74
N SER A 31 9.08 -16.75 -0.32
CA SER A 31 10.32 -16.79 0.45
C SER A 31 10.09 -16.96 1.96
N CYS A 32 9.35 -16.04 2.59
CA CYS A 32 9.15 -16.04 4.06
C CYS A 32 7.82 -16.66 4.50
N LYS A 33 7.00 -17.15 3.56
CA LYS A 33 5.69 -17.78 3.83
C LYS A 33 4.69 -16.89 4.58
N ALA A 34 4.93 -15.57 4.61
CA ALA A 34 3.96 -14.62 5.13
C ALA A 34 2.70 -14.63 4.28
N THR A 35 1.52 -14.68 4.91
CA THR A 35 0.22 -14.72 4.23
C THR A 35 -0.70 -13.64 4.78
N ASP A 36 -1.38 -12.92 3.88
CA ASP A 36 -2.45 -11.97 4.19
C ASP A 36 -3.53 -12.03 3.09
N SER A 37 -4.74 -11.57 3.37
CA SER A 37 -5.79 -11.47 2.35
C SER A 37 -5.52 -10.32 1.38
N LEU A 38 -5.88 -10.50 0.11
CA LEU A 38 -5.70 -9.48 -0.93
C LEU A 38 -6.46 -8.19 -0.59
N ALA A 39 -7.69 -8.30 -0.06
CA ALA A 39 -8.46 -7.16 0.41
C ALA A 39 -7.67 -6.32 1.41
N ARG A 40 -7.01 -6.98 2.38
CA ARG A 40 -6.21 -6.32 3.40
C ARG A 40 -4.97 -5.66 2.79
N VAL A 41 -4.23 -6.40 1.95
CA VAL A 41 -3.05 -5.87 1.25
C VAL A 41 -3.38 -4.60 0.48
N LEU A 42 -4.47 -4.59 -0.28
CA LEU A 42 -4.90 -3.43 -1.07
C LEU A 42 -5.39 -2.27 -0.19
N SER A 43 -6.14 -2.56 0.88
CA SER A 43 -6.60 -1.55 1.85
C SER A 43 -5.43 -0.86 2.56
N ASP A 44 -4.46 -1.65 3.01
CA ASP A 44 -3.26 -1.16 3.69
C ASP A 44 -2.40 -0.31 2.75
N ALA A 45 -2.21 -0.77 1.50
CA ALA A 45 -1.48 -0.01 0.49
C ALA A 45 -2.18 1.31 0.13
N ARG A 46 -3.51 1.33 0.01
CA ARG A 46 -4.28 2.56 -0.21
C ARG A 46 -4.15 3.53 0.97
N SER A 47 -4.18 3.01 2.20
CA SER A 47 -4.00 3.81 3.41
C SER A 47 -2.60 4.44 3.44
N HIS A 48 -1.57 3.67 3.06
CA HIS A 48 -0.20 4.16 2.96
C HIS A 48 -0.04 5.24 1.88
N ALA A 49 -0.56 5.02 0.67
CA ALA A 49 -0.50 6.00 -0.41
C ALA A 49 -1.20 7.31 -0.02
N THR A 50 -2.36 7.22 0.62
CA THR A 50 -3.09 8.37 1.16
C THR A 50 -2.27 9.14 2.21
N HIS A 51 -1.62 8.43 3.12
CA HIS A 51 -0.75 9.05 4.13
C HIS A 51 0.47 9.74 3.51
N LEU A 52 1.13 9.14 2.52
CA LEU A 52 2.24 9.78 1.80
C LEU A 52 1.79 11.04 1.05
N ALA A 53 0.63 10.97 0.37
CA ALA A 53 0.05 12.12 -0.31
C ALA A 53 -0.26 13.26 0.67
N LYS A 54 -0.79 12.94 1.86
CA LYS A 54 -1.01 13.93 2.92
C LYS A 54 0.30 14.56 3.37
N ARG A 55 1.33 13.76 3.67
CA ARG A 55 2.64 14.29 4.10
C ARG A 55 3.22 15.26 3.08
N GLU A 56 3.15 14.92 1.80
CA GLU A 56 3.62 15.79 0.72
C GLU A 56 2.78 17.07 0.62
N TYR A 57 1.46 16.96 0.77
CA TYR A 57 0.57 18.12 0.78
C TYR A 57 0.81 19.04 1.99
N ASP A 58 0.94 18.48 3.19
CA ASP A 58 1.29 19.21 4.41
C ASP A 58 2.61 19.95 4.24
N ARG A 59 3.63 19.29 3.67
CA ARG A 59 4.94 19.89 3.37
C ARG A 59 4.79 21.11 2.46
N ARG A 60 4.06 20.97 1.35
CA ARG A 60 3.82 22.07 0.40
C ARG A 60 3.02 23.22 1.01
N MET A 61 2.07 22.93 1.89
CA MET A 61 1.26 23.97 2.53
C MET A 61 2.04 24.72 3.62
N ALA A 62 2.89 24.01 4.37
CA ALA A 62 3.85 24.64 5.27
C ALA A 62 4.83 25.55 4.51
N GLU A 63 5.36 25.10 3.37
CA GLU A 63 6.20 25.92 2.47
C GLU A 63 5.45 27.15 1.93
N ALA A 64 4.13 27.04 1.71
CA ALA A 64 3.28 28.13 1.23
C ALA A 64 2.74 29.05 2.35
N GLY A 65 3.05 28.79 3.63
CA GLY A 65 2.56 29.56 4.77
C GLY A 65 1.05 29.47 5.01
N ARG A 66 0.41 28.34 4.65
CA ARG A 66 -1.03 28.12 4.79
C ARG A 66 -1.34 27.03 5.81
N GLU A 67 -2.33 27.24 6.66
CA GLU A 67 -2.78 26.26 7.65
C GLU A 67 -3.80 25.28 7.06
N LEU A 68 -3.78 24.03 7.53
CA LEU A 68 -4.53 22.92 6.96
C LEU A 68 -5.53 22.26 7.93
N THR A 69 -6.78 22.17 7.48
CA THR A 69 -7.83 21.34 8.08
C THR A 69 -8.21 20.20 7.11
N TYR A 70 -7.42 19.14 7.09
CA TYR A 70 -7.77 17.91 6.37
C TYR A 70 -7.73 16.69 7.30
N ARG A 71 -8.79 15.87 7.26
CA ARG A 71 -8.95 14.67 8.10
C ARG A 71 -8.55 13.43 7.30
N THR A 72 -7.42 12.83 7.65
CA THR A 72 -6.94 11.53 7.12
C THR A 72 -6.39 10.71 8.28
N PRO A 73 -6.24 9.38 8.13
CA PRO A 73 -5.76 8.52 9.21
C PRO A 73 -4.39 8.98 9.72
N THR A 74 -4.30 9.22 11.03
CA THR A 74 -3.11 9.77 11.70
C THR A 74 -1.92 8.82 11.69
N ARG A 75 -2.15 7.53 11.45
CA ARG A 75 -1.11 6.50 11.36
C ARG A 75 -1.43 5.52 10.23
N VAL A 76 -0.38 5.09 9.55
CA VAL A 76 -0.41 3.89 8.72
C VAL A 76 -0.20 2.68 9.66
N PRO A 77 -1.02 1.63 9.62
CA PRO A 77 -0.77 0.44 10.42
C PRO A 77 0.59 -0.19 10.05
N GLU A 78 1.46 -0.51 11.02
CA GLU A 78 2.82 -1.03 10.77
C GLU A 78 2.85 -2.27 9.85
N ARG A 79 1.78 -3.08 9.88
CA ARG A 79 1.62 -4.25 8.99
C ARG A 79 1.49 -3.86 7.51
N SER A 80 1.13 -2.62 7.18
CA SER A 80 1.06 -2.11 5.81
C SER A 80 2.42 -2.07 5.11
N LEU A 81 3.52 -2.09 5.87
CA LEU A 81 4.86 -2.07 5.31
C LEU A 81 5.27 -3.43 4.76
N ARG A 82 4.54 -4.51 5.06
CA ARG A 82 4.91 -5.85 4.58
C ARG A 82 4.67 -6.02 3.08
N TRP A 83 3.67 -5.35 2.53
CA TRP A 83 3.25 -5.51 1.15
C TRP A 83 3.32 -4.18 0.41
N ILE A 84 4.05 -4.16 -0.70
CA ILE A 84 4.12 -3.00 -1.60
C ILE A 84 3.29 -3.35 -2.84
N THR A 85 2.32 -2.51 -3.16
CA THR A 85 1.51 -2.68 -4.37
C THR A 85 1.82 -1.60 -5.38
N GLY A 86 1.88 -1.96 -6.66
CA GLY A 86 2.03 -1.00 -7.76
C GLY A 86 1.26 -1.45 -9.00
N THR A 87 1.25 -0.61 -10.02
CA THR A 87 0.71 -0.92 -11.34
C THR A 87 1.82 -0.80 -12.37
N LEU A 88 2.05 -1.84 -13.16
CA LEU A 88 2.91 -1.73 -14.33
C LEU A 88 2.09 -1.16 -15.51
N PRO A 89 2.65 -0.22 -16.29
CA PRO A 89 2.04 0.28 -17.51
C PRO A 89 1.80 -0.83 -18.55
#